data_AF-A0A8H6ECV0-F1
#
_entry.id   AF-A0A8H6ECV0-F1
#
_cell.length_a   1.000
_cell.length_b   1.000
_cell.length_c   1.000
_cell.angle_alpha   90.00
_cell.angle_beta   90.00
_cell.angle_gamma   90.00
#
_symmetry.space_group_name_H-M   'P 1'
#
loop_
_entity.id
_entity.type
_entity.pdbx_description
1 polymer ?
#
loop_
_entity_poly.entity_id
_entity_poly.type
_entity_poly.pdbx_seq_one_letter_code
_entity_poly.pdbx_strand_id
1 'polypeptide(L)'
;MATMVESEALTSLPTKQQPNLPKDDIYGKYYPTDPKNQRLVSNFGPTIPEQVKGLLPKELVLKCRREYSNYMSPSGLFTTGTDPIEGIFSEKDSRKVPPPGNIRRLFGLKDDEKSEKYLEFMISAHEAQSYLNFCEIKELREFVRWFAVG
;
A
#
# COMPACT_ATOMS: atom_id res chain seq x y z
N MET A 1 -29.27 -28.07 -4.04
CA MET A 1 -29.77 -27.19 -5.11
C MET A 1 -30.05 -25.83 -4.49
N ALA A 2 -29.12 -24.88 -4.61
CA ALA A 2 -29.31 -23.49 -4.21
C ALA A 2 -28.97 -22.63 -5.43
N THR A 3 -29.93 -21.83 -5.84
CA THR A 3 -29.99 -21.07 -7.09
C THR A 3 -29.01 -19.89 -7.08
N MET A 4 -28.24 -19.76 -8.17
CA MET A 4 -27.49 -18.57 -8.52
C MET A 4 -28.45 -17.39 -8.72
N VAL A 5 -28.13 -16.25 -8.12
CA VAL A 5 -28.69 -14.94 -8.52
C VAL A 5 -27.61 -14.26 -9.34
N GLU A 6 -27.83 -14.20 -10.65
CA GLU A 6 -27.05 -13.39 -11.59
C GLU A 6 -27.23 -11.91 -11.23
N SER A 7 -26.12 -11.19 -11.05
CA SER A 7 -26.12 -9.72 -11.06
C SER A 7 -25.66 -9.23 -12.42
N GLU A 8 -26.60 -9.16 -13.36
CA GLU A 8 -26.44 -8.36 -14.57
C GLU A 8 -26.52 -6.88 -14.19
N ALA A 9 -25.42 -6.14 -14.33
CA ALA A 9 -25.38 -4.76 -14.83
C ALA A 9 -24.00 -4.13 -14.53
N LEU A 10 -23.06 -4.32 -15.44
CA LEU A 10 -21.99 -3.34 -15.73
C LEU A 10 -21.65 -3.48 -17.22
N THR A 11 -22.67 -3.20 -18.04
CA THR A 11 -22.53 -2.99 -19.47
C THR A 11 -21.64 -1.78 -19.71
N SER A 12 -20.50 -2.03 -20.35
CA SER A 12 -19.71 -1.12 -21.19
C SER A 12 -19.46 0.30 -20.66
N LEU A 13 -18.29 0.50 -20.02
CA LEU A 13 -17.70 1.84 -19.96
C LEU A 13 -17.18 2.23 -21.36
N PRO A 14 -17.39 3.47 -21.81
CA PRO A 14 -16.98 3.90 -23.13
C PRO A 14 -15.45 3.96 -23.24
N THR A 15 -14.90 3.16 -24.15
CA THR A 15 -13.50 3.25 -24.61
C THR A 15 -13.32 4.53 -25.41
N LYS A 16 -13.17 5.67 -24.72
CA LYS A 16 -12.71 6.90 -25.39
C LYS A 16 -11.25 6.69 -25.80
N GLN A 17 -11.00 6.75 -27.10
CA GLN A 17 -9.65 6.75 -27.68
C GLN A 17 -8.74 7.72 -26.92
N GLN A 18 -7.54 7.26 -26.57
CA GLN A 18 -6.52 8.07 -25.92
C GLN A 18 -6.20 9.29 -26.79
N PRO A 19 -6.32 10.54 -26.30
CA PRO A 19 -5.80 11.70 -27.00
C PRO A 19 -4.28 11.62 -27.05
N ASN A 20 -3.69 12.07 -28.17
CA ASN A 20 -2.24 12.20 -28.35
C ASN A 20 -1.63 13.00 -27.20
N LEU A 21 -0.74 12.37 -26.43
CA LEU A 21 -0.12 12.92 -25.23
C LEU A 21 0.86 14.05 -25.60
N PRO A 22 0.89 15.18 -24.85
CA PRO A 22 1.90 16.21 -25.03
C PRO A 22 3.31 15.68 -24.75
N LYS A 23 4.29 16.06 -25.58
CA LYS A 23 5.66 15.53 -25.51
C LYS A 23 6.47 15.99 -24.29
N ASP A 24 6.04 17.08 -23.64
CA ASP A 24 6.78 17.76 -22.56
C ASP A 24 6.02 17.76 -21.23
N ASP A 25 5.28 16.68 -20.94
CA ASP A 25 4.49 16.58 -19.72
C ASP A 25 5.37 16.36 -18.47
N ILE A 26 5.55 17.43 -17.70
CA ILE A 26 6.31 17.45 -16.44
C ILE A 26 5.64 16.67 -15.30
N TYR A 27 4.37 16.27 -15.44
CA TYR A 27 3.63 15.56 -14.40
C TYR A 27 3.79 14.03 -14.47
N GLY A 28 4.38 13.50 -15.56
CA GLY A 28 4.41 12.06 -15.78
C GLY A 28 2.99 11.47 -15.81
N LYS A 29 2.83 10.21 -15.41
CA LYS A 29 1.64 9.34 -15.59
C LYS A 29 0.29 9.81 -14.94
N TYR A 30 0.00 11.11 -14.81
CA TYR A 30 -1.24 11.67 -14.28
C TYR A 30 -1.71 12.92 -15.05
N TYR A 31 -2.99 12.99 -15.42
CA TYR A 31 -3.59 14.19 -16.03
C TYR A 31 -4.69 14.82 -15.14
N PRO A 32 -4.76 16.16 -15.06
CA PRO A 32 -5.95 16.85 -14.54
C PRO A 32 -7.15 16.54 -15.44
N THR A 33 -8.26 16.07 -14.86
CA THR A 33 -9.51 15.86 -15.61
C THR A 33 -10.08 17.15 -16.18
N ASP A 34 -9.84 18.28 -15.51
CA ASP A 34 -10.13 19.64 -15.95
C ASP A 34 -9.20 20.60 -15.15
N PRO A 35 -8.53 21.57 -15.79
CA PRO A 35 -7.66 22.54 -15.10
C PRO A 35 -8.35 23.32 -13.97
N LYS A 36 -9.69 23.42 -14.01
CA LYS A 36 -10.48 24.22 -13.05
C LYS A 36 -10.77 23.51 -11.73
N ASN A 37 -10.75 22.18 -11.71
CA ASN A 37 -11.17 21.41 -10.54
C ASN A 37 -10.03 20.61 -9.87
N GLN A 38 -8.81 20.70 -10.42
CA GLN A 38 -7.57 20.09 -9.89
C GLN A 38 -7.69 18.59 -9.59
N ARG A 39 -8.72 17.92 -10.13
CA ARG A 39 -8.99 16.52 -9.87
C ARG A 39 -8.11 15.68 -10.79
N LEU A 40 -7.06 15.13 -10.23
CA LEU A 40 -6.17 14.20 -10.92
C LEU A 40 -6.89 12.85 -11.09
N VAL A 41 -6.85 12.30 -12.30
CA VAL A 41 -7.18 10.89 -12.53
C VAL A 41 -5.92 10.12 -12.85
N SER A 42 -5.86 8.91 -12.32
CA SER A 42 -4.82 7.95 -12.64
C SER A 42 -4.92 7.54 -14.11
N ASN A 43 -3.78 7.53 -14.82
CA ASN A 43 -3.71 6.99 -16.18
C ASN A 43 -3.74 5.45 -16.20
N PHE A 44 -3.69 4.79 -15.02
CA PHE A 44 -3.81 3.33 -14.90
C PHE A 44 -5.24 2.80 -15.12
N GLY A 45 -6.17 3.66 -15.51
CA GLY A 45 -7.59 3.31 -15.63
C GLY A 45 -8.23 3.05 -14.26
N PRO A 46 -9.51 2.62 -14.21
CA PRO A 46 -10.04 2.02 -13.01
C PRO A 46 -9.17 0.81 -12.67
N THR A 47 -8.58 0.77 -11.47
CA THR A 47 -7.92 -0.43 -10.97
C THR A 47 -8.99 -1.52 -10.93
N ILE A 48 -8.96 -2.42 -11.91
CA ILE A 48 -9.93 -3.51 -12.01
C ILE A 48 -9.67 -4.39 -10.78
N PRO A 49 -10.61 -4.57 -9.84
CA PRO A 49 -10.38 -5.35 -8.62
C PRO A 49 -9.79 -6.74 -8.89
N GLU A 50 -10.12 -7.34 -10.03
CA GLU A 50 -9.62 -8.61 -10.54
C GLU A 50 -8.11 -8.57 -10.89
N GLN A 51 -7.52 -7.41 -11.18
CA GLN A 51 -6.08 -7.27 -11.51
C GLN A 51 -5.18 -7.26 -10.27
N VAL A 52 -5.71 -6.93 -9.09
CA VAL A 52 -4.93 -6.80 -7.85
C VAL A 52 -5.29 -7.90 -6.84
N LYS A 53 -6.55 -8.34 -6.80
CA LYS A 53 -6.96 -9.47 -5.96
C LYS A 53 -6.38 -10.78 -6.51
N GLY A 54 -5.73 -11.54 -5.65
CA GLY A 54 -5.08 -12.80 -6.03
C GLY A 54 -3.71 -12.63 -6.69
N LEU A 55 -3.18 -11.40 -6.77
CA LEU A 55 -1.87 -11.13 -7.33
C LEU A 55 -0.75 -11.89 -6.61
N LEU A 56 -0.82 -11.93 -5.28
CA LEU A 56 0.19 -12.56 -4.44
C LEU A 56 -0.36 -13.82 -3.78
N PRO A 57 0.47 -14.89 -3.66
CA PRO A 57 0.07 -16.09 -2.93
C PRO A 57 -0.32 -15.75 -1.49
N LYS A 58 -1.55 -16.11 -1.10
CA LYS A 58 -2.12 -15.81 0.22
C LYS A 58 -1.17 -16.20 1.36
N GLU A 59 -0.60 -17.40 1.29
CA GLU A 59 0.28 -17.92 2.35
C GLU A 59 1.55 -17.08 2.51
N LEU A 60 2.13 -16.57 1.41
CA LEU A 60 3.30 -15.70 1.47
C LEU A 60 2.97 -14.32 2.03
N VAL A 61 1.79 -13.78 1.71
CA VAL A 61 1.30 -12.52 2.29
C VAL A 61 1.07 -12.66 3.78
N LEU A 62 0.41 -13.75 4.22
CA LEU A 62 0.15 -14.00 5.64
C LEU A 62 1.44 -14.25 6.42
N LYS A 63 2.42 -14.95 5.84
CA LYS A 63 3.76 -15.10 6.41
C LYS A 63 4.44 -13.74 6.60
N CYS A 64 4.49 -12.91 5.55
CA CYS A 64 5.08 -11.57 5.63
C CYS A 64 4.38 -10.71 6.69
N ARG A 65 3.04 -10.77 6.80
CA ARG A 65 2.27 -10.03 7.81
C ARG A 65 2.61 -10.47 9.24
N ARG A 66 2.73 -11.78 9.46
CA ARG A 66 3.14 -12.33 10.76
C ARG A 66 4.55 -11.88 11.13
N GLU A 67 5.50 -11.99 10.20
CA GLU A 67 6.90 -11.61 10.41
C GLU A 67 7.04 -10.10 10.67
N TYR A 68 6.37 -9.26 9.88
CA TYR A 68 6.35 -7.80 10.09
C TYR A 68 5.75 -7.44 11.45
N SER A 69 4.62 -8.03 11.81
CA SER A 69 3.95 -7.74 13.07
C SER A 69 4.78 -8.16 14.28
N ASN A 70 5.44 -9.32 14.21
CA ASN A 70 6.40 -9.76 15.23
C ASN A 70 7.59 -8.80 15.32
N TYR A 71 8.16 -8.41 14.18
CA TYR A 71 9.31 -7.50 14.12
C TYR A 71 9.00 -6.13 14.73
N MET A 72 7.82 -5.58 14.42
CA MET A 72 7.37 -4.27 14.88
C MET A 72 6.78 -4.30 16.30
N SER A 73 6.42 -5.46 16.86
CA SER A 73 5.80 -5.57 18.18
C SER A 73 6.55 -4.83 19.31
N PRO A 74 7.91 -4.86 19.38
CA PRO A 74 8.65 -4.13 20.41
C PRO A 74 8.54 -2.60 20.35
N SER A 75 8.09 -2.03 19.22
CA SER A 75 7.78 -0.60 19.10
C SER A 75 6.53 -0.19 19.88
N GLY A 76 5.67 -1.15 20.23
CA GLY A 76 4.36 -0.91 20.84
C GLY A 76 3.26 -0.51 19.84
N LEU A 77 3.51 -0.65 18.53
CA LEU A 77 2.52 -0.40 17.48
C LEU A 77 1.30 -1.34 17.58
N PHE A 78 1.53 -2.60 17.95
CA PHE A 78 0.49 -3.64 18.02
C PHE A 78 0.05 -3.94 19.44
N THR A 79 -1.19 -4.40 19.57
CA THR A 79 -1.76 -4.91 20.83
C THR A 79 -1.06 -6.21 21.22
N THR A 80 -0.72 -6.34 22.50
CA THR A 80 -0.08 -7.55 23.03
C THR A 80 -1.09 -8.69 23.19
N GLY A 81 -0.67 -9.93 22.93
CA GLY A 81 -1.51 -11.12 23.14
C GLY A 81 -2.50 -11.43 22.02
N THR A 82 -2.48 -10.68 20.91
CA THR A 82 -3.28 -10.97 19.70
C THR A 82 -2.46 -11.76 18.68
N ASP A 83 -3.12 -12.49 17.77
CA ASP A 83 -2.41 -13.13 16.66
C ASP A 83 -1.72 -12.05 15.79
N PRO A 84 -0.40 -12.14 15.54
CA PRO A 84 0.32 -11.24 14.65
C PRO A 84 -0.27 -11.14 13.23
N ILE A 85 -1.00 -12.15 12.75
CA ILE A 85 -1.72 -12.05 11.48
C ILE A 85 -2.89 -11.07 11.56
N GLU A 86 -3.56 -10.94 12.71
CA GLU A 86 -4.64 -9.97 12.85
C GLU A 86 -4.09 -8.54 12.84
N GLY A 87 -2.86 -8.33 13.33
CA GLY A 87 -2.16 -7.03 13.24
C GLY A 87 -2.94 -5.90 13.90
N ILE A 88 -3.60 -6.18 15.02
CA ILE A 88 -4.45 -5.23 15.75
C ILE A 88 -3.57 -4.14 16.35
N PHE A 89 -3.79 -2.89 15.94
CA PHE A 89 -3.07 -1.74 16.48
C PHE A 89 -3.34 -1.54 17.97
N SER A 90 -2.35 -1.01 18.69
CA SER A 90 -2.52 -0.67 20.11
C SER A 90 -3.39 0.58 20.27
N GLU A 91 -4.09 0.67 21.41
CA GLU A 91 -4.86 1.87 21.80
C GLU A 91 -3.96 3.00 22.35
N LYS A 92 -2.63 2.88 22.20
CA LYS A 92 -1.68 3.91 22.65
C LYS A 92 -1.83 5.17 21.77
N ASP A 93 -1.26 6.27 22.25
CA ASP A 93 -1.29 7.57 21.57
C ASP A 93 -0.71 7.47 20.14
N SER A 94 -1.57 7.52 19.13
CA SER A 94 -1.20 7.40 17.72
C SER A 94 -0.27 8.51 17.25
N ARG A 95 -0.25 9.65 17.94
CA ARG A 95 0.68 10.76 17.68
C ARG A 95 2.14 10.42 17.98
N LYS A 96 2.40 9.30 18.65
CA LYS A 96 3.76 8.78 18.94
C LYS A 96 4.28 7.80 17.90
N VAL A 97 3.44 7.32 17.00
CA VAL A 97 3.83 6.35 15.95
C VAL A 97 3.62 6.84 14.51
N PRO A 98 3.82 8.14 14.17
CA PRO A 98 3.74 8.54 12.78
C PRO A 98 4.97 8.04 11.99
N PRO A 99 4.78 7.66 10.70
CA PRO A 99 5.87 7.21 9.84
C PRO A 99 6.94 8.30 9.62
N PRO A 100 8.11 7.94 9.05
CA PRO A 100 9.14 8.91 8.69
C PRO A 100 8.56 10.07 7.85
N GLY A 101 8.91 11.31 8.20
CA GLY A 101 8.53 12.50 7.43
C GLY A 101 8.14 13.73 8.26
N ASN A 102 7.64 14.75 7.56
CA ASN A 102 7.38 16.10 8.14
C ASN A 102 6.39 16.12 9.31
N ILE A 103 5.47 15.15 9.38
CA ILE A 103 4.47 15.06 10.45
C ILE A 103 5.13 14.88 11.84
N ARG A 104 6.26 14.16 11.90
CA ARG A 104 7.02 13.96 13.15
C ARG A 104 7.51 15.28 13.73
N ARG A 105 7.95 16.19 12.85
CA ARG A 105 8.37 17.54 13.21
C ARG A 105 7.21 18.36 13.76
N LEU A 106 6.04 18.27 13.13
CA LEU A 106 4.83 18.99 13.57
C LEU A 106 4.35 18.54 14.95
N PHE A 107 4.54 17.26 15.30
CA PHE A 107 4.20 16.71 16.61
C PHE A 107 5.30 16.89 17.67
N GLY A 108 6.43 17.54 17.33
CA GLY A 108 7.51 17.81 18.27
C GLY A 108 8.14 16.53 18.83
N LEU A 109 8.20 15.45 18.04
CA LEU A 109 8.66 14.13 18.50
C LEU A 109 10.18 13.99 18.56
N LYS A 110 10.92 15.09 18.36
CA LYS A 110 12.37 15.08 18.47
C LYS A 110 12.75 14.66 19.90
N ASP A 111 13.67 13.71 20.01
CA ASP A 111 14.20 13.21 21.29
C ASP A 111 13.12 12.49 22.15
N ASP A 112 11.97 12.12 21.59
CA ASP A 112 10.95 11.29 22.26
C ASP A 112 11.30 9.80 22.12
N GLU A 113 11.77 9.19 23.21
CA GLU A 113 12.27 7.79 23.23
C GLU A 113 11.31 6.78 22.59
N LYS A 114 10.00 6.87 22.87
CA LYS A 114 9.00 5.95 22.31
C LYS A 114 8.85 6.13 20.80
N SER A 115 8.79 7.39 20.36
CA SER A 115 8.67 7.73 18.95
C SER A 115 9.93 7.38 18.16
N GLU A 116 11.11 7.53 18.76
CA GLU A 116 12.39 7.16 18.15
C GLU A 116 12.56 5.65 18.06
N LYS A 117 12.17 4.90 19.10
CA LYS A 117 12.13 3.43 19.03
C LYS A 117 11.22 2.95 17.89
N TYR A 118 10.02 3.50 17.78
CA TYR A 118 9.14 3.19 16.65
C TYR A 118 9.77 3.53 15.30
N LEU A 119 10.44 4.68 15.19
CA LEU A 119 11.08 5.12 13.96
C LEU A 119 12.18 4.15 13.52
N GLU A 120 13.03 3.73 14.46
CA GLU A 120 14.09 2.75 14.23
C GLU A 120 13.52 1.46 13.62
N PHE A 121 12.53 0.85 14.29
CA PHE A 121 11.87 -0.37 13.78
C PHE A 121 11.21 -0.16 12.42
N MET A 122 10.56 0.98 12.19
CA MET A 122 9.89 1.25 10.92
C MET A 122 10.88 1.38 9.76
N ILE A 123 12.05 1.98 9.99
CA ILE A 123 13.11 2.08 8.99
C ILE A 123 13.71 0.70 8.75
N SER A 124 14.16 0.02 9.81
CA SER A 124 14.86 -1.26 9.68
C SER A 124 13.96 -2.39 9.17
N ALA A 125 12.63 -2.29 9.32
CA ALA A 125 11.69 -3.24 8.73
C ALA A 125 11.80 -3.32 7.20
N HIS A 126 12.25 -2.25 6.52
CA HIS A 126 12.46 -2.23 5.06
C HIS A 126 13.81 -2.81 4.63
N GLU A 127 14.66 -3.16 5.58
CA GLU A 127 15.92 -3.88 5.37
C GLU A 127 15.87 -5.30 5.93
N ALA A 128 14.79 -5.64 6.66
CA ALA A 128 14.60 -6.94 7.26
C ALA A 128 14.52 -8.04 6.21
N GLN A 129 15.10 -9.21 6.52
CA GLN A 129 15.11 -10.34 5.59
C GLN A 129 13.71 -10.80 5.17
N SER A 130 12.71 -10.67 6.05
CA SER A 130 11.31 -10.94 5.74
C SER A 130 10.78 -10.04 4.61
N TYR A 131 11.10 -8.75 4.65
CA TYR A 131 10.75 -7.79 3.60
C TYR A 131 11.50 -8.09 2.29
N LEU A 132 12.80 -8.36 2.36
CA LEU A 132 13.58 -8.74 1.18
C LEU A 132 13.02 -10.01 0.53
N ASN A 133 12.70 -11.04 1.32
CA ASN A 133 12.07 -12.27 0.83
C ASN A 133 10.70 -12.01 0.19
N PHE A 134 9.91 -11.08 0.75
CA PHE A 134 8.63 -10.68 0.16
C PHE A 134 8.83 -9.98 -1.19
N CYS A 135 9.84 -9.11 -1.32
CA CYS A 135 10.21 -8.48 -2.59
C CYS A 135 10.75 -9.46 -3.65
N GLU A 136 11.14 -10.67 -3.25
CA GLU A 136 11.57 -11.76 -4.15
C GLU A 136 10.41 -12.59 -4.70
N ILE A 137 9.16 -12.36 -4.27
CA ILE A 137 7.98 -13.07 -4.80
C ILE A 137 7.91 -12.87 -6.32
N LYS A 138 7.88 -13.98 -7.06
CA LYS A 138 7.93 -13.99 -8.53
C LYS A 138 6.79 -13.17 -9.12
N GLU A 139 5.57 -13.39 -8.65
CA GLU A 139 4.35 -12.72 -9.11
C GLU A 139 4.42 -11.21 -8.86
N LEU A 140 4.94 -10.79 -7.69
CA LEU A 140 5.16 -9.37 -7.38
C LEU A 140 6.13 -8.73 -8.38
N ARG A 141 7.25 -9.40 -8.65
CA ARG A 141 8.27 -8.89 -9.58
C ARG A 141 7.77 -8.85 -11.02
N GLU A 142 7.02 -9.86 -11.45
CA GLU A 142 6.40 -9.89 -12.78
C GLU A 142 5.42 -8.74 -12.96
N PHE A 143 4.60 -8.49 -11.94
CA PHE A 143 3.68 -7.36 -11.92
C PHE A 143 4.38 -6.01 -11.97
N VAL A 144 5.40 -5.80 -11.14
CA VAL A 144 6.18 -4.54 -11.15
C VAL A 144 6.87 -4.33 -12.49
N ARG A 145 7.46 -5.38 -13.09
CA ARG A 145 8.05 -5.32 -14.44
C ARG A 145 7.02 -4.93 -15.49
N TRP A 146 5.84 -5.54 -15.45
CA TRP A 146 4.75 -5.19 -16.35
C TRP A 146 4.32 -3.72 -16.19
N PHE A 147 4.16 -3.25 -14.95
CA PHE A 147 3.80 -1.87 -14.63
C PHE A 147 4.86 -0.82 -15.04
N ALA A 148 6.13 -1.21 -15.06
CA ALA A 148 7.23 -0.30 -15.38
C ALA A 148 7.39 -0.07 -16.91
N VAL A 149 6.98 -1.04 -17.72
CA VAL A 149 7.13 -1.00 -19.19
C VAL A 149 5.86 -0.51 -19.90
N GLY A 150 4.70 -0.54 -19.21
CA GLY A 150 3.45 0.09 -19.66
C GLY A 150 3.38 1.59 -19.42
#